data_AF-O31992-F1
#
_entry.id   AF-O31992-F1
#
_cell.length_a   1.000
_cell.length_b   1.000
_cell.length_c   1.000
_cell.angle_alpha   90.00
_cell.angle_beta   90.00
_cell.angle_gamma   90.00
#
_symmetry.space_group_name_H-M   'P 1'
#
loop_
_entity.id
_entity.type
_entity.pdbx_description
1 polymer ?
#
loop_
_entity_poly.entity_id
_entity_poly.type
_entity_poly.pdbx_seq_one_letter_code
_entity_poly.pdbx_strand_id
1 'polypeptide(L)'
;MKKRLIGFLVLVPALIMSGITLIEANKKSPLEVIDNIRDEFGIFSVQIGQTDPAITIGMDQTKSEAKLREYLKDNLSREAKEKYKIYILKDDINKLEKEHREYLKANNPNK
;
A
#
# COMPACT_ATOMS: atom_id res chain seq x y z
N MET A 1 1.51 67.49 5.03
CA MET A 1 1.53 66.48 3.94
C MET A 1 1.39 65.09 4.56
N LYS A 2 0.26 64.39 4.40
CA LYS A 2 0.06 63.03 4.95
C LYS A 2 -0.23 62.08 3.78
N LYS A 3 0.75 61.25 3.41
CA LYS A 3 0.60 60.22 2.37
C LYS A 3 0.08 58.94 3.03
N ARG A 4 -1.12 58.48 2.65
CA ARG A 4 -1.71 57.22 3.12
C ARG A 4 -1.24 56.10 2.19
N LEU A 5 -0.38 55.21 2.69
CA LEU A 5 0.04 53.99 1.98
C LEU A 5 -0.99 52.90 2.28
N ILE A 6 -1.93 52.70 1.35
CA ILE A 6 -2.88 51.58 1.36
C ILE A 6 -2.10 50.38 0.79
N GLY A 7 -1.50 49.59 1.68
CA GLY A 7 -0.82 48.35 1.31
C GLY A 7 -1.85 47.32 0.85
N PHE A 8 -1.87 47.02 -0.44
CA PHE A 8 -2.63 45.91 -0.99
C PHE A 8 -1.98 44.61 -0.54
N LEU A 9 -2.65 43.90 0.36
CA LEU A 9 -2.28 42.55 0.79
C LEU A 9 -2.72 41.60 -0.34
N VAL A 10 -1.82 41.34 -1.30
CA VAL A 10 -2.06 40.37 -2.37
C VAL A 10 -2.01 38.97 -1.74
N LEU A 11 -3.17 38.51 -1.29
CA LEU A 11 -3.40 37.16 -0.82
C LEU A 11 -3.43 36.24 -2.07
N VAL A 12 -2.28 35.81 -2.57
CA VAL A 12 -2.22 34.83 -3.66
C VAL A 12 -2.77 33.50 -3.11
N PRO A 13 -3.92 33.00 -3.59
CA PRO A 13 -4.51 31.79 -3.06
C PRO A 13 -3.64 30.60 -3.41
N ALA A 14 -3.22 29.84 -2.40
CA ALA A 14 -2.53 28.57 -2.52
C ALA A 14 -3.45 27.50 -3.14
N LEU A 15 -3.73 27.59 -4.43
CA LEU A 15 -4.60 26.66 -5.17
C LEU A 15 -3.87 25.47 -5.80
N ILE A 16 -2.57 25.32 -5.57
CA ILE A 16 -1.79 24.23 -6.20
C ILE A 16 -1.96 22.89 -5.44
N MET A 17 -2.45 22.91 -4.19
CA MET A 17 -2.54 21.70 -3.37
C MET A 17 -3.67 20.73 -3.78
N SER A 18 -4.72 21.21 -4.46
CA SER A 18 -5.88 20.38 -4.83
C SER A 18 -5.59 19.40 -5.97
N GLY A 19 -4.64 19.71 -6.85
CA GLY A 19 -4.29 18.82 -7.96
C GLY A 19 -3.58 17.55 -7.50
N ILE A 20 -2.70 17.67 -6.50
CA ILE A 20 -1.89 16.54 -6.02
C ILE A 20 -2.77 15.51 -5.31
N THR A 21 -3.68 15.97 -4.44
CA THR A 21 -4.60 15.09 -3.70
C THR A 21 -5.57 14.37 -4.64
N LEU A 22 -6.07 15.05 -5.69
CA LEU A 22 -6.97 14.43 -6.67
C LEU A 22 -6.28 13.35 -7.51
N ILE A 23 -5.01 13.56 -7.88
CA ILE A 23 -4.22 12.57 -8.64
C ILE A 23 -3.96 11.33 -7.78
N GLU A 24 -3.69 11.48 -6.49
CA GLU A 24 -3.50 10.33 -5.60
C GLU A 24 -4.78 9.57 -5.29
N ALA A 25 -5.91 10.27 -5.14
CA ALA A 25 -7.22 9.64 -4.91
C ALA A 25 -7.67 8.72 -6.06
N ASN A 26 -7.20 8.98 -7.29
CA ASN A 26 -7.49 8.13 -8.46
C ASN A 26 -6.53 6.94 -8.61
N LYS A 27 -5.54 6.77 -7.72
CA LYS A 27 -4.64 5.61 -7.78
C LYS A 27 -5.31 4.39 -7.17
N LYS A 28 -5.09 3.24 -7.83
CA LYS A 28 -5.49 1.92 -7.33
C LYS A 28 -5.02 1.75 -5.88
N SER A 29 -5.89 1.20 -5.05
CA SER A 29 -5.56 0.84 -3.67
C SER A 29 -4.41 -0.17 -3.63
N PRO A 30 -3.66 -0.28 -2.51
CA PRO A 30 -2.58 -1.26 -2.40
C PRO A 30 -3.05 -2.69 -2.69
N LEU A 31 -4.28 -3.04 -2.28
CA LEU A 31 -4.85 -4.36 -2.53
C LEU A 31 -5.07 -4.59 -4.03
N GLU A 32 -5.65 -3.62 -4.75
CA GLU A 32 -5.84 -3.71 -6.21
C GLU A 32 -4.50 -3.79 -6.96
N VAL A 33 -3.47 -3.06 -6.52
CA VAL A 33 -2.13 -3.15 -7.13
C VAL A 33 -1.57 -4.56 -6.99
N ILE A 34 -1.72 -5.16 -5.81
CA ILE A 34 -1.17 -6.49 -5.49
C ILE A 34 -2.01 -7.62 -6.13
N ASP A 35 -3.33 -7.53 -6.10
CA ASP A 35 -4.20 -8.56 -6.68
C ASP A 35 -4.01 -8.70 -8.20
N ASN A 36 -3.71 -7.61 -8.90
CA ASN A 36 -3.42 -7.62 -10.33
C ASN A 36 -2.15 -8.41 -10.71
N ILE A 37 -1.24 -8.63 -9.76
CA ILE A 37 0.06 -9.30 -10.01
C ILE A 37 0.19 -10.64 -9.28
N ARG A 38 -0.93 -11.16 -8.78
CA ARG A 38 -0.96 -12.36 -7.95
C ARG A 38 -0.32 -13.56 -8.63
N ASP A 39 -0.75 -13.86 -9.85
CA ASP A 39 -0.25 -15.01 -10.61
C ASP A 39 1.21 -14.82 -11.07
N GLU A 40 1.56 -13.59 -11.46
CA GLU A 40 2.89 -13.24 -11.94
C GLU A 40 3.94 -13.52 -10.87
N PHE A 41 3.71 -13.03 -9.65
CA PHE A 41 4.64 -13.16 -8.53
C PHE A 41 4.35 -14.35 -7.59
N GLY A 42 3.36 -15.18 -7.92
CA GLY A 42 2.98 -16.32 -7.08
C GLY A 42 2.56 -15.90 -5.68
N ILE A 43 1.76 -14.84 -5.58
CA ILE A 43 1.28 -14.31 -4.31
C ILE A 43 0.17 -15.23 -3.78
N PHE A 44 0.47 -15.93 -2.70
CA PHE A 44 -0.48 -16.80 -2.04
C PHE A 44 -1.47 -16.00 -1.17
N SER A 45 -0.96 -15.07 -0.36
CA SER A 45 -1.79 -14.33 0.59
C SER A 45 -1.36 -12.87 0.69
N VAL A 46 -2.34 -12.02 1.01
CA VAL A 46 -2.13 -10.60 1.30
C VAL A 46 -2.96 -10.26 2.52
N GLN A 47 -2.34 -9.64 3.51
CA GLN A 47 -3.03 -9.15 4.70
C GLN A 47 -2.63 -7.69 4.92
N ILE A 48 -3.62 -6.81 5.06
CA ILE A 48 -3.41 -5.42 5.44
C ILE A 48 -3.86 -5.28 6.90
N GLY A 49 -2.94 -4.88 7.76
CA GLY A 49 -3.25 -4.64 9.17
C GLY A 49 -4.25 -3.48 9.31
N GLN A 50 -5.25 -3.68 10.18
CA GLN A 50 -6.26 -2.66 10.45
C GLN A 50 -5.73 -1.56 11.37
N THR A 51 -4.93 -1.94 12.38
CA THR A 51 -4.38 -1.03 13.40
C THR A 51 -2.90 -0.73 13.19
N ASP A 52 -2.12 -1.74 12.80
CA ASP A 52 -0.74 -1.57 12.35
C ASP A 52 -0.75 -1.44 10.82
N PRO A 53 -0.27 -0.32 10.24
CA PRO A 53 -0.21 -0.15 8.80
C PRO A 53 0.92 -1.01 8.22
N ALA A 54 0.69 -2.31 8.19
CA ALA A 54 1.55 -3.30 7.62
C ALA A 54 0.81 -4.05 6.52
N ILE A 55 1.47 -4.27 5.39
CA ILE A 55 1.03 -5.17 4.34
C ILE A 55 1.94 -6.39 4.40
N THR A 56 1.38 -7.53 4.77
CA THR A 56 2.08 -8.81 4.79
C THR A 56 1.68 -9.61 3.56
N ILE A 57 2.67 -10.00 2.76
CA ILE A 57 2.49 -10.74 1.51
C ILE A 57 3.14 -12.12 1.66
N GLY A 58 2.36 -13.18 1.55
CA GLY A 58 2.88 -14.54 1.38
C GLY A 58 3.11 -14.82 -0.09
N MET A 59 4.32 -15.21 -0.49
CA MET A 59 4.65 -15.53 -1.88
C MET A 59 5.41 -16.85 -2.03
N ASP A 60 5.25 -17.47 -3.19
CA ASP A 60 5.96 -18.69 -3.59
C ASP A 60 7.50 -18.50 -3.58
N GLN A 61 8.20 -19.42 -2.91
CA GLN A 61 9.65 -19.48 -2.85
C GLN A 61 10.35 -19.54 -4.22
N THR A 62 9.69 -20.03 -5.26
CA THR A 62 10.25 -20.10 -6.62
C THR A 62 10.27 -18.74 -7.32
N LYS A 63 9.49 -17.76 -6.83
CA LYS A 63 9.33 -16.43 -7.44
C LYS A 63 10.32 -15.41 -6.88
N SER A 64 10.53 -14.30 -7.58
CA SER A 64 11.54 -13.30 -7.20
C SER A 64 10.97 -12.22 -6.27
N GLU A 65 11.38 -12.25 -5.00
CA GLU A 65 11.06 -11.19 -4.05
C GLU A 65 11.63 -9.83 -4.49
N ALA A 66 12.85 -9.80 -5.02
CA ALA A 66 13.49 -8.57 -5.47
C ALA A 66 12.65 -7.86 -6.55
N LYS A 67 12.17 -8.62 -7.55
CA LYS A 67 11.28 -8.07 -8.59
C LYS A 67 9.93 -7.63 -8.03
N LEU A 68 9.37 -8.35 -7.05
CA LEU A 68 8.14 -7.93 -6.39
C LEU A 68 8.35 -6.59 -5.68
N ARG A 69 9.45 -6.42 -4.95
CA ARG A 69 9.78 -5.15 -4.26
C ARG A 69 9.96 -3.99 -5.24
N GLU A 70 10.61 -4.23 -6.37
CA GLU A 70 10.75 -3.24 -7.44
C GLU A 70 9.38 -2.85 -8.00
N TYR A 71 8.54 -3.83 -8.34
CA TYR A 71 7.18 -3.57 -8.82
C TYR A 71 6.36 -2.75 -7.82
N LEU A 72 6.39 -3.11 -6.54
CA LEU A 72 5.66 -2.39 -5.48
C LEU A 72 6.18 -0.97 -5.30
N LYS A 73 7.50 -0.75 -5.38
CA LYS A 73 8.10 0.58 -5.31
C LYS A 73 7.59 1.48 -6.43
N ASP A 74 7.41 0.94 -7.63
CA ASP A 74 7.05 1.71 -8.82
C ASP A 74 5.53 1.89 -8.96
N ASN A 75 4.73 0.93 -8.49
CA ASN A 75 3.28 0.91 -8.74
C ASN A 75 2.42 1.31 -7.53
N LEU A 76 2.93 1.26 -6.30
CA LEU A 76 2.20 1.77 -5.15
C LEU A 76 2.16 3.30 -5.16
N SER A 77 1.03 3.86 -4.70
CA SER A 77 0.92 5.30 -4.47
C SER A 77 1.97 5.77 -3.45
N ARG A 78 2.31 7.06 -3.50
CA ARG A 78 3.26 7.63 -2.55
C ARG A 78 2.72 7.51 -1.13
N GLU A 79 1.45 7.86 -0.92
CA GLU A 79 0.76 7.66 0.35
C GLU A 79 0.86 6.22 0.85
N ALA A 80 0.62 5.22 -0.01
CA ALA A 80 0.72 3.82 0.38
C ALA A 80 2.14 3.43 0.82
N LYS A 81 3.16 3.91 0.10
CA LYS A 81 4.58 3.65 0.44
C LYS A 81 5.01 4.33 1.74
N GLU A 82 4.43 5.49 2.07
CA GLU A 82 4.71 6.20 3.31
C GLU A 82 3.95 5.60 4.49
N LYS A 83 2.69 5.19 4.26
CA LYS A 83 1.81 4.64 5.30
C LYS A 83 2.18 3.21 5.68
N TYR A 84 2.37 2.34 4.70
CA TYR A 84 2.46 0.91 4.94
C TYR A 84 3.88 0.38 4.96
N LYS A 85 4.23 -0.36 6.02
CA LYS A 85 5.41 -1.25 6.02
C LYS A 85 5.07 -2.52 5.25
N ILE A 86 5.97 -2.96 4.37
CA ILE A 86 5.75 -4.15 3.53
C ILE A 86 6.62 -5.29 4.03
N TYR A 87 5.98 -6.35 4.52
CA TYR A 87 6.61 -7.61 4.90
C TYR A 87 6.32 -8.66 3.84
N ILE A 88 7.36 -9.37 3.40
CA ILE A 88 7.24 -10.44 2.42
C ILE A 88 7.69 -11.73 3.10
N LEU A 89 6.77 -12.68 3.21
CA LEU A 89 7.04 -14.03 3.63
C LEU A 89 7.15 -14.90 2.38
N LYS A 90 8.35 -15.39 2.11
CA LYS A 90 8.65 -16.19 0.93
C LYS A 90 8.91 -17.63 1.35
N ASP A 91 8.04 -18.56 0.95
CA ASP A 91 8.11 -19.96 1.38
C ASP A 91 7.42 -20.91 0.38
N ASP A 92 7.52 -22.22 0.63
CA ASP A 92 6.78 -23.24 -0.12
C ASP A 92 5.27 -23.01 -0.04
N ILE A 93 4.58 -23.06 -1.18
CA ILE A 93 3.12 -22.87 -1.24
C ILE A 93 2.40 -23.86 -0.30
N ASN A 94 2.82 -25.12 -0.24
CA ASN A 94 2.16 -26.11 0.62
C ASN A 94 2.35 -25.77 2.10
N LYS A 95 3.48 -25.16 2.46
CA LYS A 95 3.73 -24.69 3.83
C LYS A 95 2.87 -23.47 4.15
N LEU A 96 2.81 -22.48 3.26
CA LEU A 96 1.95 -21.31 3.40
C LEU A 96 0.47 -21.71 3.54
N GLU A 97 0.01 -22.65 2.72
CA GLU A 97 -1.33 -23.21 2.82
C GLU A 97 -1.58 -23.92 4.14
N LYS A 98 -0.62 -24.72 4.59
CA LYS A 98 -0.73 -25.44 5.87
C LYS A 98 -0.86 -24.44 7.03
N GLU A 99 0.01 -23.45 7.10
CA GLU A 99 -0.01 -22.40 8.12
C GLU A 99 -1.33 -21.61 8.07
N HIS A 100 -1.82 -21.27 6.87
CA HIS A 100 -3.11 -20.60 6.71
C HIS A 100 -4.28 -21.48 7.20
N ARG A 101 -4.30 -22.77 6.87
CA ARG A 101 -5.30 -23.71 7.38
C ARG A 101 -5.24 -23.85 8.90
N GLU A 102 -4.06 -23.90 9.49
CA GLU A 102 -3.88 -23.98 10.94
C GLU A 102 -4.36 -22.69 11.63
N TYR A 103 -4.05 -21.53 11.06
CA TYR A 103 -4.55 -20.24 11.54
C TYR A 103 -6.08 -20.19 11.51
N LEU A 104 -6.72 -20.59 10.41
CA LEU A 104 -8.18 -20.64 10.29
C LEU A 104 -8.80 -21.60 11.32
N LYS A 105 -8.18 -22.76 11.59
CA LYS A 105 -8.65 -23.71 12.61
C LYS A 105 -8.51 -23.18 14.04
N ALA A 106 -7.47 -22.41 14.32
CA ALA A 106 -7.23 -21.83 15.65
C ALA A 106 -8.17 -20.64 15.94
N ASN A 107 -8.55 -19.90 14.90
CA ASN A 107 -9.41 -18.71 15.02
C ASN A 107 -10.86 -18.96 14.55
N ASN A 108 -11.26 -20.21 14.33
CA ASN A 108 -12.64 -20.53 14.02
C ASN A 108 -13.50 -20.32 15.29
N PRO A 109 -14.40 -19.34 15.32
CA PRO A 109 -15.21 -19.03 16.51
C PRO A 109 -16.22 -20.14 16.87
N ASN A 110 -16.37 -21.16 16.01
CA ASN A 110 -17.27 -22.30 16.23
C ASN A 110 -16.62 -23.46 16.99
N LYS A 111 -15.48 -23.24 17.67
CA LYS A 111 -14.91 -24.17 18.65
C LYS A 111 -15.29 -23.71 20.06
#